data_AF-A0AB39XJE2-F1
#
_entry.id   AF-A0AB39XJE2-F1
#
_cell.length_a   1.000
_cell.length_b   1.000
_cell.length_c   1.000
_cell.angle_alpha   90.00
_cell.angle_beta   90.00
_cell.angle_gamma   90.00
#
_symmetry.space_group_name_H-M   'P 1'
#
loop_
_entity.id
_entity.type
_entity.pdbx_description
1 polymer ?
#
loop_
_entity_poly.entity_id
_entity_poly.type
_entity_poly.pdbx_seq_one_letter_code
_entity_poly.pdbx_strand_id
1 'polypeptide(L)' 'MLSYYIKTTEALKQLRTDSKGVVSFEYVIVAACIVAAVAAAFGTTTSSGIGQALTTAIGKVTTAVTTAA' A
#
# COMPACT_ATOMS: atom_id res chain seq x y z
N MET A 1 -46.19 5.18 11.04
CA MET A 1 -45.77 4.50 9.79
C MET A 1 -45.11 5.48 8.81
N LEU A 2 -45.80 6.54 8.35
CA LEU A 2 -45.29 7.45 7.31
C LEU A 2 -43.98 8.18 7.70
N SER A 3 -43.84 8.63 8.95
CA SER A 3 -42.62 9.28 9.45
C SER A 3 -41.39 8.34 9.41
N TYR A 4 -41.58 7.06 9.74
CA TYR A 4 -40.51 6.07 9.64
C TYR A 4 -40.12 5.78 8.20
N TYR A 5 -41.10 5.69 7.30
CA TYR A 5 -40.86 5.50 5.86
C TYR A 5 -40.06 6.67 5.24
N ILE A 6 -40.36 7.90 5.66
CA ILE A 6 -39.62 9.09 5.23
C ILE A 6 -38.19 9.05 5.78
N LYS A 7 -38.01 8.74 7.07
CA LYS A 7 -36.68 8.63 7.70
C LYS A 7 -35.81 7.55 7.06
N THR A 8 -36.37 6.36 6.79
CA THR A 8 -35.62 5.27 6.16
C THR A 8 -35.27 5.58 4.71
N THR A 9 -36.17 6.23 3.96
CA THR A 9 -35.91 6.67 2.59
C THR A 9 -34.82 7.75 2.52
N GLU A 10 -34.84 8.72 3.42
CA GLU A 10 -33.79 9.76 3.50
C GLU A 10 -32.44 9.19 3.91
N ALA A 11 -32.40 8.27 4.87
CA ALA A 11 -31.17 7.57 5.23
C ALA A 11 -30.59 6.77 4.04
N LEU A 12 -31.43 6.10 3.25
CA LEU A 12 -31.01 5.37 2.05
C LEU A 12 -30.50 6.30 0.94
N LYS A 13 -31.11 7.46 0.74
CA LYS A 13 -30.61 8.48 -0.21
C LYS A 13 -29.27 9.04 0.24
N GLN A 14 -29.12 9.34 1.53
CA GLN A 14 -27.86 9.82 2.09
C GLN A 14 -26.77 8.75 1.97
N LEU A 15 -27.08 7.48 2.24
CA LEU A 15 -26.14 6.35 2.08
C LEU A 15 -25.75 6.14 0.62
N ARG A 16 -26.69 6.27 -0.33
CA ARG A 16 -26.41 6.22 -1.77
C ARG A 16 -25.53 7.38 -2.25
N THR A 17 -25.70 8.54 -1.62
CA THR A 17 -24.94 9.76 -1.93
C THR A 17 -23.69 9.86 -1.05
N ASP A 18 -23.43 8.87 -0.20
CA ASP A 18 -22.31 8.89 0.72
C ASP A 18 -21.02 8.60 -0.04
N SER A 19 -20.49 9.66 -0.64
CA SER A 19 -19.19 9.68 -1.30
C SER A 19 -18.08 9.25 -0.34
N LYS A 20 -18.29 9.30 0.99
CA LYS A 20 -17.27 8.87 1.95
C LYS A 20 -17.00 7.36 1.86
N GLY A 21 -18.01 6.55 1.53
CA GLY A 21 -17.84 5.11 1.32
C GLY A 21 -17.05 4.78 0.05
N VAL A 22 -17.43 5.37 -1.10
CA VAL A 22 -16.74 5.15 -2.38
C VAL A 22 -15.32 5.71 -2.40
N VAL A 23 -15.11 6.86 -1.76
CA VAL A 23 -13.77 7.44 -1.56
C VAL A 23 -12.92 6.56 -0.63
N SER A 24 -13.52 5.92 0.39
CA SER A 24 -12.81 4.97 1.25
C SER A 24 -12.36 3.71 0.49
N PHE A 25 -13.19 3.18 -0.41
CA PHE A 25 -12.79 2.03 -1.24
C PHE A 25 -11.67 2.38 -2.22
N GLU A 26 -11.71 3.56 -2.83
CA GLU A 26 -10.64 4.04 -3.72
C GLU A 26 -9.31 4.16 -2.98
N TYR A 27 -9.31 4.77 -1.78
CA TYR A 27 -8.11 4.85 -0.97
C TYR A 27 -7.57 3.47 -0.55
N VAL A 28 -8.43 2.49 -0.28
CA VAL A 28 -8.00 1.11 0.02
C VAL A 28 -7.34 0.46 -1.19
N ILE A 29 -7.88 0.65 -2.40
CA ILE A 29 -7.30 0.11 -3.63
C ILE A 29 -5.95 0.77 -3.92
N VAL A 30 -5.86 2.10 -3.81
CA VAL A 30 -4.59 2.83 -3.99
C VAL A 30 -3.56 2.37 -2.95
N ALA A 31 -3.96 2.21 -1.69
CA ALA A 31 -3.06 1.70 -0.65
C ALA A 31 -2.55 0.28 -0.98
N ALA A 32 -3.42 -0.61 -1.46
CA ALA A 32 -3.02 -1.95 -1.89
C ALA A 32 -2.01 -1.92 -3.05
N CYS A 33 -2.22 -1.03 -4.04
CA CYS A 33 -1.28 -0.83 -5.15
C CYS A 33 0.08 -0.31 -4.66
N ILE A 34 0.10 0.63 -3.71
CA ILE A 34 1.35 1.13 -3.12
C ILE A 34 2.08 0.01 -2.37
N VAL A 35 1.38 -0.75 -1.53
CA VAL A 35 1.97 -1.88 -0.80
C VAL A 35 2.55 -2.93 -1.76
N ALA A 36 1.83 -3.25 -2.85
CA ALA A 36 2.31 -4.18 -3.86
C ALA A 36 3.57 -3.67 -4.58
N ALA A 37 3.61 -2.38 -4.95
CA ALA A 37 4.78 -1.77 -5.58
C ALA A 37 6.00 -1.76 -4.65
N VAL A 38 5.79 -1.42 -3.36
CA VAL A 38 6.85 -1.46 -2.34
C VAL A 38 7.34 -2.89 -2.13
N ALA A 39 6.44 -3.87 -2.02
CA ALA A 39 6.81 -5.28 -1.88
C ALA A 39 7.56 -5.80 -3.11
N ALA A 40 7.23 -5.34 -4.32
CA ALA A 40 7.96 -5.70 -5.54
C ALA A 40 9.37 -5.08 -5.57
N ALA A 41 9.53 -3.85 -5.12
CA ALA A 41 10.83 -3.16 -5.12
C ALA A 41 11.77 -3.66 -4.01
N PHE A 42 11.24 -3.84 -2.80
CA PHE A 42 12.02 -4.21 -1.61
C PHE A 42 12.05 -5.72 -1.36
N GLY A 43 11.17 -6.48 -2.01
CA GLY A 43 10.89 -7.87 -1.65
C GLY A 43 10.08 -7.97 -0.35
N THR A 44 9.69 -9.19 0.00
CA THR A 44 9.09 -9.49 1.32
C THR A 44 10.14 -9.81 2.38
N THR A 45 11.42 -9.90 1.98
CA THR A 45 12.57 -10.17 2.84
C THR A 45 13.79 -9.38 2.35
N THR A 46 14.82 -9.25 3.19
CA THR A 46 16.08 -8.58 2.83
C THR A 46 16.92 -9.33 1.80
N SER A 47 16.60 -10.60 1.52
CA SER A 47 17.33 -11.46 0.59
C SER A 47 16.99 -11.22 -0.88
N SER A 48 16.11 -10.27 -1.19
CA SER A 48 15.65 -9.95 -2.55
C SER A 48 15.52 -8.44 -2.77
N GLY A 49 15.34 -8.03 -4.03
CA GLY A 49 15.11 -6.63 -4.39
C GLY A 49 16.27 -5.70 -3.99
N ILE A 50 15.91 -4.48 -3.56
CA ILE A 50 16.89 -3.43 -3.21
C ILE A 50 17.82 -3.85 -2.06
N GLY A 51 17.33 -4.60 -1.07
CA GLY A 51 18.14 -5.04 0.08
C GLY A 51 19.31 -5.95 -0.31
N GLN A 52 19.05 -6.89 -1.22
CA GLN A 52 20.07 -7.79 -1.76
C GLN A 52 21.08 -7.03 -2.64
N ALA A 53 20.60 -6.12 -3.47
CA ALA A 53 21.46 -5.31 -4.34
C ALA A 53 22.43 -4.46 -3.52
N LEU A 54 21.93 -3.81 -2.47
CA LEU A 54 22.76 -3.00 -1.56
C LEU A 54 23.76 -3.86 -0.80
N THR A 55 23.33 -4.99 -0.25
CA THR A 55 24.22 -5.95 0.44
C THR A 55 25.34 -6.43 -0.48
N THR A 56 25.01 -6.74 -1.73
CA THR A 56 25.98 -7.16 -2.74
C THR A 56 26.97 -6.05 -3.08
N ALA A 57 26.49 -4.82 -3.26
CA ALA A 57 27.33 -3.66 -3.56
C ALA A 57 28.32 -3.38 -2.42
N ILE A 58 27.85 -3.37 -1.17
CA ILE A 58 28.68 -3.20 0.02
C ILE A 58 29.71 -4.33 0.11
N GLY A 59 29.29 -5.58 -0.11
CA GLY A 59 30.19 -6.73 -0.12
C GLY A 59 31.34 -6.55 -1.11
N LYS A 60 31.04 -6.10 -2.34
CA LYS A 60 32.07 -5.82 -3.36
C LYS A 60 33.06 -4.74 -2.93
N VAL A 61 32.58 -3.67 -2.31
CA VAL A 61 33.43 -2.59 -1.77
C VAL A 61 34.35 -3.14 -0.68
N THR A 62 33.80 -3.89 0.28
CA THR A 62 34.57 -4.51 1.36
C THR A 62 35.64 -5.44 0.80
N THR A 63 35.30 -6.30 -0.16
CA THR A 63 36.29 -7.19 -0.81
C THR A 63 37.41 -6.38 -1.48
N ALA A 64 37.07 -5.34 -2.24
CA ALA A 64 38.07 -4.52 -2.92
C ALA A 64 39.02 -3.82 -1.92
N VAL A 65 38.50 -3.32 -0.80
CA VAL A 65 39.31 -2.70 0.27
C VAL A 65 40.23 -3.73 0.92
N THR A 66 39.72 -4.91 1.28
CA THR A 66 40.53 -5.97 1.90
C THR A 66 41.62 -6.48 0.96
N THR A 67 41.35 -6.60 -0.33
CA THR A 67 42.37 -7.04 -1.31
C THR A 67 43.46 -5.99 -1.54
N ALA A 68 43.17 -4.70 -1.31
CA ALA A 68 44.14 -3.61 -1.46
C ALA A 68 45.04 -3.41 -0.23
N ALA A 69 44.68 -3.99 0.92
CA ALA A 69 45.44 -3.94 2.17
C ALA A 69 46.47 -5.07 2.24
#